data_AF-A0A0T5YYB5-F1
#
_entry.id   AF-A0A0T5YYB5-F1
#
_cell.length_a   1.000
_cell.length_b   1.000
_cell.length_c   1.000
_cell.angle_alpha   90.00
_cell.angle_beta   90.00
_cell.angle_gamma   90.00
#
_symmetry.space_group_name_H-M   'P 1'
#
loop_
_entity.id
_entity.type
_entity.pdbx_description
1 polymer ?
#
loop_
_entity_poly.entity_id
_entity_poly.type
_entity_poly.pdbx_seq_one_letter_code
_entity_poly.pdbx_strand_id
1 'polypeptide(L)'
;MRKITKITLAFCSLAMAAFSAQAAVIPLDLNDFYADPTVSVAVDGGSALMEENPAFSITLLSNDPLMGDPGIDVPTGLLSLDFDFSFSEPAGNDDEFYAFVFNGDTGALIDDFSVNWTDAGSVSWDLSGLDAGVTLLGMEFQLVSNLPSDGGLDSAVAVSNVHLVTENASVPEPGSLTLLGIGLVGGLFGFRKKSS
;
A
#
# COMPACT_ATOMS: atom_id res chain seq x y z
N MET A 1 61.18 19.95 31.28
CA MET A 1 60.11 20.65 30.53
C MET A 1 59.28 19.62 29.78
N ARG A 2 58.09 19.29 30.28
CA ARG A 2 57.15 18.34 29.66
C ARG A 2 56.23 19.13 28.71
N LYS A 3 56.27 18.82 27.41
CA LYS A 3 55.22 19.19 26.45
C LYS A 3 54.51 17.92 26.03
N ILE A 4 53.48 17.53 26.78
CA ILE A 4 52.44 16.61 26.30
C ILE A 4 51.12 17.21 26.73
N THR A 5 50.67 18.20 25.97
CA THR A 5 49.33 18.74 26.03
C THR A 5 48.83 18.74 24.60
N LYS A 6 47.56 18.34 24.42
CA LYS A 6 46.81 18.20 23.16
C LYS A 6 46.99 16.82 22.51
N ILE A 7 46.09 15.89 22.86
CA ILE A 7 45.24 15.08 21.95
C ILE A 7 44.29 14.32 22.90
N THR A 8 43.29 15.01 23.44
CA THR A 8 42.19 14.38 24.20
C THR A 8 40.94 15.23 24.01
N LEU A 9 40.57 15.53 22.76
CA LEU A 9 39.27 16.14 22.45
C LEU A 9 39.01 16.14 20.92
N ALA A 10 38.91 14.98 20.30
CA ALA A 10 38.45 14.88 18.91
C ALA A 10 38.00 13.46 18.58
N PHE A 11 37.09 12.85 19.36
CA PHE A 11 36.50 11.56 19.00
C PHE A 11 35.08 11.39 19.56
N CYS A 12 34.32 12.48 19.69
CA CYS A 12 32.89 12.46 19.97
C CYS A 12 32.07 13.21 18.91
N SER A 13 32.67 13.50 17.76
CA SER A 13 31.96 14.04 16.60
C SER A 13 31.25 12.90 15.89
N LEU A 14 29.99 12.70 16.30
CA LEU A 14 28.88 12.68 15.37
C LEU A 14 28.89 11.53 14.34
N ALA A 15 28.60 10.32 14.80
CA ALA A 15 27.87 9.35 13.99
C ALA A 15 26.37 9.55 14.24
N MET A 16 25.84 10.74 13.93
CA MET A 16 24.41 10.86 13.65
C MET A 16 24.24 10.35 12.22
N ALA A 17 24.05 9.04 12.07
CA ALA A 17 23.47 8.52 10.85
C ALA A 17 22.09 9.16 10.74
N ALA A 18 21.94 10.09 9.78
CA ALA A 18 20.65 10.63 9.44
C ALA A 18 19.82 9.46 8.87
N PHE A 19 18.79 9.05 9.60
CA PHE A 19 17.81 8.11 9.09
C PHE A 19 17.06 8.81 7.95
N SER A 20 17.23 8.34 6.71
CA SER A 20 16.26 8.62 5.67
C SER A 20 15.04 7.76 5.96
N ALA A 21 14.01 8.37 6.51
CA ALA A 21 12.71 7.75 6.68
C ALA A 21 12.00 7.75 5.31
N GLN A 22 11.63 6.57 4.81
CA GLN A 22 10.86 6.44 3.57
C GLN A 22 9.54 5.71 3.86
N ALA A 23 8.43 6.32 3.45
CA ALA A 23 7.11 5.72 3.59
C ALA A 23 7.12 4.37 2.87
N ALA A 24 6.61 3.33 3.52
CA ALA A 24 6.53 2.02 2.90
C ALA A 24 5.23 1.94 2.09
N VAL A 25 5.35 1.45 0.86
CA VAL A 25 4.24 1.13 -0.03
C VAL A 25 4.09 -0.39 -0.02
N ILE A 26 2.92 -0.88 0.38
CA ILE A 26 2.59 -2.30 0.42
C ILE A 26 1.58 -2.58 -0.69
N PRO A 27 2.00 -3.13 -1.84
CA PRO A 27 1.06 -3.48 -2.91
C PRO A 27 0.14 -4.61 -2.47
N LEU A 28 -1.12 -4.55 -2.89
CA LEU A 28 -2.08 -5.62 -2.71
C LEU A 28 -2.15 -6.47 -3.98
N ASP A 29 -2.13 -7.79 -3.84
CA ASP A 29 -2.27 -8.74 -4.95
C ASP A 29 -3.75 -8.96 -5.22
N LEU A 30 -4.26 -8.48 -6.36
CA LEU A 30 -5.66 -8.65 -6.73
C LEU A 30 -6.02 -10.11 -7.04
N ASN A 31 -5.08 -11.05 -7.13
CA ASN A 31 -5.39 -12.48 -7.22
C ASN A 31 -5.87 -13.06 -5.88
N ASP A 32 -5.65 -12.35 -4.77
CA ASP A 32 -6.18 -12.73 -3.45
C ASP A 32 -7.65 -12.29 -3.27
N PHE A 33 -8.19 -11.51 -4.20
CA PHE A 33 -9.58 -11.06 -4.19
C PHE A 33 -10.50 -12.11 -4.84
N TYR A 34 -11.71 -12.24 -4.31
CA TYR A 34 -12.81 -12.85 -5.05
C TYR A 34 -13.12 -12.00 -6.29
N ALA A 35 -13.21 -12.66 -7.44
CA ALA A 35 -13.49 -12.04 -8.73
C ALA A 35 -14.67 -12.75 -9.40
N ASP A 36 -15.67 -11.97 -9.84
CA ASP A 36 -16.73 -12.51 -10.68
C ASP A 36 -16.17 -13.11 -11.99
N PRO A 37 -16.89 -14.03 -12.65
CA PRO A 37 -16.36 -14.74 -13.83
C PRO A 37 -15.94 -13.86 -15.01
N THR A 38 -16.44 -12.62 -15.11
CA THR A 38 -16.06 -11.65 -16.16
C THR A 38 -14.95 -10.70 -15.75
N VAL A 39 -14.48 -10.78 -14.51
CA VAL A 39 -13.33 -10.01 -14.05
C VAL A 39 -12.05 -10.74 -14.44
N SER A 40 -11.15 -10.03 -15.13
CA SER A 40 -9.83 -10.54 -15.51
C SER A 40 -8.76 -9.86 -14.66
N VAL A 41 -8.16 -10.61 -13.73
CA VAL A 41 -7.00 -10.17 -12.95
C VAL A 41 -5.70 -10.47 -13.70
N ALA A 42 -4.76 -9.53 -13.69
CA ALA A 42 -3.44 -9.72 -14.27
C ALA A 42 -2.65 -10.79 -13.50
N VAL A 43 -1.77 -11.53 -14.20
CA VAL A 43 -0.98 -12.63 -13.62
C VAL A 43 -0.06 -12.16 -12.48
N ASP A 44 0.36 -10.90 -12.50
CA ASP A 44 1.17 -10.29 -11.45
C ASP A 44 0.34 -9.66 -10.33
N GLY A 45 -0.99 -9.71 -10.41
CA GLY A 45 -1.90 -9.19 -9.39
C GLY A 45 -2.03 -7.67 -9.36
N GLY A 46 -1.31 -6.95 -10.23
CA GLY A 46 -1.21 -5.49 -10.14
C GLY A 46 -2.41 -4.74 -10.73
N SER A 47 -3.29 -5.42 -11.46
CA SER A 47 -4.47 -4.83 -12.07
C SER A 47 -5.58 -5.84 -12.33
N ALA A 48 -6.80 -5.33 -12.45
CA ALA A 48 -7.99 -6.08 -12.86
C ALA A 48 -8.78 -5.27 -13.88
N LEU A 49 -9.35 -5.96 -14.87
CA LEU A 49 -10.35 -5.42 -15.79
C LEU A 49 -11.70 -6.03 -15.44
N MET A 50 -12.68 -5.18 -15.19
CA MET A 50 -14.07 -5.55 -14.93
C MET A 50 -14.92 -5.06 -16.11
N GLU A 51 -15.66 -5.98 -16.71
CA GLU A 51 -16.61 -5.70 -17.78
C GLU A 51 -18.02 -6.04 -17.29
N GLU A 52 -19.01 -5.32 -17.80
CA GLU A 52 -20.40 -5.64 -17.54
C GLU A 52 -20.76 -7.05 -18.04
N ASN A 53 -21.73 -7.66 -17.37
CA ASN A 53 -22.16 -9.00 -17.70
C ASN A 53 -23.70 -9.09 -17.67
N PRO A 54 -24.36 -9.56 -18.74
CA PRO A 54 -25.81 -9.70 -18.76
C PRO A 54 -26.39 -10.65 -17.69
N ALA A 55 -25.54 -11.49 -17.08
CA ALA A 55 -25.94 -12.38 -16.00
C ALA A 55 -26.02 -11.68 -14.63
N PHE A 56 -25.39 -10.50 -14.47
CA PHE A 56 -25.26 -9.81 -13.18
C PHE A 56 -25.54 -8.33 -13.33
N SER A 57 -26.38 -7.76 -12.46
CA SER A 57 -26.55 -6.30 -12.41
C SER A 57 -25.33 -5.59 -11.82
N ILE A 58 -24.46 -6.33 -11.13
CA ILE A 58 -23.23 -5.84 -10.51
C ILE A 58 -22.13 -6.86 -10.82
N THR A 59 -21.05 -6.40 -11.47
CA THR A 59 -19.80 -7.16 -11.57
C THR A 59 -18.92 -6.80 -10.38
N LEU A 60 -18.48 -7.80 -9.61
CA LEU A 60 -17.79 -7.62 -8.32
C LEU A 60 -16.33 -8.11 -8.36
N LEU A 61 -15.45 -7.32 -7.74
CA LEU A 61 -14.11 -7.72 -7.29
C LEU A 61 -14.00 -7.35 -5.81
N SER A 62 -13.89 -8.34 -4.93
CA SER A 62 -14.02 -8.15 -3.48
C SER A 62 -12.93 -8.87 -2.70
N ASN A 63 -12.58 -8.31 -1.55
CA ASN A 63 -11.85 -9.00 -0.50
C ASN A 63 -12.59 -8.74 0.82
N ASP A 64 -13.82 -9.26 0.92
CA ASP A 64 -14.70 -9.11 2.08
C ASP A 64 -14.57 -10.31 3.06
N PRO A 65 -13.96 -10.10 4.25
CA PRO A 65 -13.84 -11.13 5.28
C PRO A 65 -15.17 -11.69 5.76
N LEU A 66 -16.23 -10.87 5.73
CA LEU A 66 -17.56 -11.28 6.18
C LEU A 66 -18.26 -12.18 5.16
N MET A 67 -17.78 -12.21 3.92
CA MET A 67 -18.19 -13.16 2.88
C MET A 67 -17.24 -14.36 2.73
N GLY A 68 -16.16 -14.39 3.51
CA GLY A 68 -15.23 -15.50 3.59
C GLY A 68 -13.89 -15.28 2.85
N ASP A 69 -13.66 -14.07 2.34
CA ASP A 69 -12.37 -13.70 1.75
C ASP A 69 -11.31 -13.45 2.85
N PRO A 70 -10.01 -13.38 2.52
CA PRO A 70 -8.95 -13.18 3.51
C PRO A 70 -8.98 -11.82 4.24
N GLY A 71 -9.47 -10.77 3.57
CA GLY A 71 -9.31 -9.38 4.01
C GLY A 71 -7.91 -8.83 3.82
N ILE A 72 -7.69 -7.62 4.30
CA ILE A 72 -6.41 -6.91 4.28
C ILE A 72 -5.99 -6.63 5.72
N ASP A 73 -4.90 -7.26 6.18
CA ASP A 73 -4.36 -7.00 7.51
C ASP A 73 -3.95 -5.53 7.66
N VAL A 74 -4.39 -4.87 8.74
CA VAL A 74 -4.02 -3.47 9.02
C VAL A 74 -2.57 -3.40 9.50
N PRO A 75 -1.65 -2.79 8.72
CA PRO A 75 -0.27 -2.66 9.15
C PRO A 75 -0.12 -1.57 10.23
N THR A 76 0.94 -1.67 11.01
CA THR A 76 1.27 -0.61 11.99
C THR A 76 1.62 0.68 11.26
N GLY A 77 1.03 1.79 11.70
CA GLY A 77 1.25 3.11 11.11
C GLY A 77 0.61 3.25 9.73
N LEU A 78 -0.49 2.54 9.45
CA LEU A 78 -1.26 2.76 8.22
C LEU A 78 -1.62 4.25 8.07
N LEU A 79 -1.40 4.79 6.87
CA LEU A 79 -1.71 6.18 6.51
C LEU A 79 -2.84 6.24 5.49
N SER A 80 -2.78 5.46 4.42
CA SER A 80 -3.80 5.48 3.39
C SER A 80 -3.91 4.15 2.65
N LEU A 81 -5.04 3.98 1.95
CA LEU A 81 -5.24 2.98 0.91
C LEU A 81 -5.51 3.72 -0.40
N ASP A 82 -4.72 3.37 -1.40
CA ASP A 82 -4.67 4.08 -2.67
C ASP A 82 -4.93 3.10 -3.82
N PHE A 83 -5.60 3.56 -4.88
CA PHE A 83 -5.76 2.82 -6.15
C PHE A 83 -5.89 3.77 -7.34
N ASP A 84 -5.61 3.24 -8.53
CA ASP A 84 -5.85 3.91 -9.81
C ASP A 84 -7.02 3.26 -10.54
N PHE A 85 -7.87 4.06 -11.18
CA PHE A 85 -8.98 3.58 -11.99
C PHE A 85 -9.03 4.23 -13.38
N SER A 86 -9.60 3.51 -14.34
CA SER A 86 -10.03 4.04 -15.63
C SER A 86 -11.37 3.42 -15.99
N PHE A 87 -12.42 4.22 -15.84
CA PHE A 87 -13.80 3.85 -16.17
C PHE A 87 -14.17 4.38 -17.56
N SER A 88 -14.68 3.51 -18.40
CA SER A 88 -15.17 3.81 -19.74
C SER A 88 -16.65 3.48 -19.83
N GLU A 89 -17.46 4.50 -20.05
CA GLU A 89 -18.90 4.42 -20.23
C GLU A 89 -19.26 4.88 -21.65
N PRO A 90 -19.79 3.99 -22.50
CA PRO A 90 -20.27 4.32 -23.83
C PRO A 90 -21.45 5.28 -23.83
N ALA A 91 -21.60 6.01 -24.94
CA ALA A 91 -22.69 6.97 -25.07
C ALA A 91 -24.05 6.28 -25.11
N GLY A 92 -24.95 6.67 -24.20
CA GLY A 92 -26.28 6.08 -24.09
C GLY A 92 -26.43 5.10 -22.93
N ASN A 93 -25.33 4.84 -22.22
CA ASN A 93 -25.33 4.09 -20.97
C ASN A 93 -25.45 5.03 -19.76
N ASP A 94 -25.78 4.45 -18.61
CA ASP A 94 -25.97 5.13 -17.31
C ASP A 94 -25.45 4.22 -16.20
N ASP A 95 -24.17 3.87 -16.30
CA ASP A 95 -23.51 2.87 -15.46
C ASP A 95 -22.61 3.53 -14.44
N GLU A 96 -22.38 2.83 -13.34
CA GLU A 96 -21.70 3.40 -12.18
C GLU A 96 -20.57 2.49 -11.71
N PHE A 97 -19.40 3.08 -11.49
CA PHE A 97 -18.30 2.42 -10.81
C PHE A 97 -18.26 2.86 -9.35
N TYR A 98 -18.25 1.89 -8.44
CA TYR A 98 -18.11 2.09 -7.01
C TYR A 98 -16.86 1.40 -6.48
N ALA A 99 -16.24 2.01 -5.47
CA ALA A 99 -15.23 1.38 -4.63
C ALA A 99 -15.54 1.65 -3.15
N PHE A 100 -15.38 0.65 -2.30
CA PHE A 100 -15.64 0.75 -0.87
C PHE A 100 -14.43 0.27 -0.06
N VAL A 101 -14.16 0.95 1.04
CA VAL A 101 -13.32 0.44 2.12
C VAL A 101 -14.14 0.38 3.40
N PHE A 102 -14.06 -0.74 4.10
CA PHE A 102 -14.83 -0.97 5.31
C PHE A 102 -14.03 -1.74 6.34
N ASN A 103 -14.49 -1.69 7.58
CA ASN A 103 -13.94 -2.47 8.67
C ASN A 103 -14.29 -3.94 8.44
N GLY A 104 -13.30 -4.76 8.08
CA GLY A 104 -13.46 -6.19 7.81
C GLY A 104 -13.85 -7.01 9.04
N ASP A 105 -13.66 -6.49 10.25
CA ASP A 105 -14.07 -7.15 11.49
C ASP A 105 -15.58 -7.00 11.77
N THR A 106 -16.21 -5.94 11.25
CA THR A 106 -17.60 -5.55 11.61
C THR A 106 -18.54 -5.26 10.44
N GLY A 107 -17.99 -5.02 9.25
CA GLY A 107 -18.72 -4.60 8.05
C GLY A 107 -19.09 -3.12 8.04
N ALA A 108 -18.62 -2.33 9.02
CA ALA A 108 -18.90 -0.90 9.07
C ALA A 108 -18.13 -0.17 7.96
N LEU A 109 -18.84 0.55 7.10
CA LEU A 109 -18.25 1.39 6.06
C LEU A 109 -17.29 2.42 6.68
N ILE A 110 -16.10 2.52 6.11
CA ILE A 110 -15.09 3.53 6.48
C ILE A 110 -15.19 4.70 5.51
N ASP A 111 -15.09 4.42 4.21
CA ASP A 111 -15.19 5.42 3.14
C ASP A 111 -15.59 4.76 1.81
N ASP A 112 -16.01 5.58 0.86
CA ASP A 112 -16.43 5.15 -0.47
C ASP A 112 -15.99 6.10 -1.59
N PHE A 113 -16.03 5.59 -2.81
CA PHE A 113 -15.80 6.36 -4.03
C PHE A 113 -16.80 5.91 -5.08
N SER A 114 -17.28 6.87 -5.89
CA SER A 114 -18.15 6.58 -7.03
C SER A 114 -17.90 7.53 -8.19
N VAL A 115 -18.12 7.02 -9.39
CA VAL A 115 -18.17 7.80 -10.63
C VAL A 115 -19.21 7.20 -11.58
N ASN A 116 -19.97 8.07 -12.22
CA ASN A 116 -21.06 7.72 -13.15
C ASN A 116 -20.91 8.44 -14.50
N TRP A 117 -19.67 8.60 -14.93
CA TRP A 117 -19.29 9.07 -16.26
C TRP A 117 -17.89 8.54 -16.58
N THR A 118 -17.54 8.44 -17.87
CA THR A 118 -16.17 8.10 -18.29
C THR A 118 -15.13 9.01 -17.63
N ASP A 119 -14.27 8.43 -16.79
CA ASP A 119 -13.22 9.15 -16.07
C ASP A 119 -12.04 8.23 -15.73
N ALA A 120 -10.90 8.82 -15.38
CA ALA A 120 -9.74 8.09 -14.91
C ALA A 120 -8.93 8.93 -13.92
N GLY A 121 -8.36 8.28 -12.91
CA GLY A 121 -7.57 8.95 -11.91
C GLY A 121 -7.09 8.05 -10.81
N SER A 122 -6.54 8.69 -9.77
CA SER A 122 -6.08 8.04 -8.55
C SER A 122 -7.01 8.44 -7.40
N VAL A 123 -7.35 7.47 -6.56
CA VAL A 123 -8.13 7.65 -5.34
C VAL A 123 -7.25 7.27 -4.16
N SER A 124 -7.35 8.04 -3.08
CA SER A 124 -6.64 7.79 -1.82
C SER A 124 -7.58 8.06 -0.66
N TRP A 125 -7.82 7.04 0.16
CA TRP A 125 -8.57 7.17 1.41
C TRP A 125 -7.60 7.38 2.56
N ASP A 126 -7.79 8.46 3.34
CA ASP A 126 -6.99 8.73 4.54
C ASP A 126 -7.43 7.81 5.68
N LEU A 127 -6.53 6.90 6.06
CA LEU A 127 -6.72 5.90 7.10
C LEU A 127 -5.82 6.15 8.32
N SER A 128 -5.12 7.29 8.39
CA SER A 128 -4.20 7.63 9.47
C SER A 128 -4.87 7.75 10.85
N GLY A 129 -6.19 7.95 10.86
CA GLY A 129 -7.03 8.03 12.05
C GLY A 129 -7.86 6.79 12.35
N LEU A 130 -7.58 5.65 11.69
CA LEU A 130 -8.34 4.41 11.86
C LEU A 130 -8.33 3.96 13.34
N ASP A 131 -9.49 3.49 13.83
CA ASP A 131 -9.61 3.00 15.20
C ASP A 131 -8.64 1.83 15.43
N ALA A 132 -7.90 1.85 16.54
CA ALA A 132 -6.88 0.85 16.85
C ALA A 132 -7.44 -0.57 17.08
N GLY A 133 -8.76 -0.71 17.23
CA GLY A 133 -9.47 -1.98 17.28
C GLY A 133 -9.78 -2.57 15.91
N VAL A 134 -9.59 -1.84 14.81
CA VAL A 134 -9.70 -2.38 13.45
C VAL A 134 -8.42 -3.15 13.15
N THR A 135 -8.55 -4.45 12.97
CA THR A 135 -7.43 -5.34 12.62
C THR A 135 -7.45 -5.78 11.17
N LEU A 136 -8.62 -5.74 10.54
CA LEU A 136 -8.83 -6.18 9.18
C LEU A 136 -9.63 -5.14 8.40
N LEU A 137 -9.19 -4.83 7.17
CA LEU A 137 -9.97 -4.06 6.21
C LEU A 137 -10.63 -5.03 5.22
N GLY A 138 -11.85 -4.70 4.82
CA GLY A 138 -12.48 -5.26 3.64
C GLY A 138 -12.55 -4.20 2.55
N MET A 139 -12.56 -4.66 1.31
CA MET A 139 -12.51 -3.78 0.14
C MET A 139 -13.30 -4.36 -1.02
N GLU A 140 -14.05 -3.51 -1.71
CA GLU A 140 -14.88 -3.90 -2.84
C GLU A 140 -14.76 -2.91 -3.98
N PHE A 141 -14.77 -3.46 -5.20
CA PHE A 141 -15.00 -2.74 -6.44
C PHE A 141 -16.24 -3.29 -7.12
N GLN A 142 -17.13 -2.42 -7.55
CA GLN A 142 -18.38 -2.78 -8.18
C GLN A 142 -18.57 -1.99 -9.47
N LEU A 143 -18.82 -2.69 -10.57
CA LEU A 143 -19.32 -2.10 -11.80
C LEU A 143 -20.80 -2.43 -11.90
N VAL A 144 -21.65 -1.41 -11.80
CA VAL A 144 -23.11 -1.54 -11.74
C VAL A 144 -23.70 -1.19 -13.10
N SER A 145 -24.37 -2.16 -13.70
CA SER A 145 -25.14 -1.98 -14.93
C SER A 145 -26.56 -1.52 -14.58
N ASN A 146 -26.97 -0.34 -15.04
CA ASN A 146 -28.29 0.21 -14.68
C ASN A 146 -29.40 -0.30 -15.62
N LEU A 147 -29.45 -1.63 -15.81
CA LEU A 147 -30.47 -2.29 -16.61
C LEU A 147 -31.86 -2.19 -15.95
N PRO A 148 -32.95 -2.02 -16.75
CA PRO A 148 -33.00 -2.05 -18.21
C PRO A 148 -32.92 -0.66 -18.87
N SER A 149 -32.59 0.40 -18.12
CA SER A 149 -32.50 1.77 -18.63
C SER A 149 -31.31 1.99 -19.56
N ASP A 150 -30.27 1.17 -19.38
CA ASP A 150 -29.03 1.21 -20.10
C ASP A 150 -29.19 0.87 -21.61
N GLY A 151 -28.43 1.57 -22.45
CA GLY A 151 -28.37 1.40 -23.90
C GLY A 151 -27.55 0.20 -24.35
N GLY A 152 -26.71 -0.35 -23.46
CA GLY A 152 -25.70 -1.34 -23.78
C GLY A 152 -25.38 -2.31 -22.64
N LEU A 153 -24.20 -2.91 -22.73
CA LEU A 153 -23.48 -3.72 -21.71
C LEU A 153 -22.00 -3.72 -22.10
N ASP A 154 -21.50 -2.52 -22.37
CA ASP A 154 -20.21 -2.22 -22.98
C ASP A 154 -19.39 -1.23 -22.16
N SER A 155 -19.82 -0.96 -20.92
CA SER A 155 -19.04 -0.27 -19.92
C SER A 155 -17.97 -1.20 -19.32
N ALA A 156 -16.83 -0.61 -18.98
CA ALA A 156 -15.71 -1.34 -18.40
C ALA A 156 -14.92 -0.44 -17.45
N VAL A 157 -14.35 -1.04 -16.41
CA VAL A 157 -13.41 -0.38 -15.51
C VAL A 157 -12.14 -1.19 -15.37
N ALA A 158 -11.01 -0.53 -15.54
CA ALA A 158 -9.71 -1.05 -15.14
C ALA A 158 -9.33 -0.47 -13.78
N VAL A 159 -8.96 -1.33 -12.85
CA VAL A 159 -8.44 -0.97 -11.54
C VAL A 159 -6.99 -1.45 -11.46
N SER A 160 -6.10 -0.63 -10.91
CA SER A 160 -4.68 -0.97 -10.80
C SER A 160 -4.00 -0.27 -9.64
N ASN A 161 -2.75 -0.67 -9.35
CA ASN A 161 -1.90 0.00 -8.36
C ASN A 161 -2.58 0.10 -6.99
N VAL A 162 -3.29 -0.94 -6.58
CA VAL A 162 -3.93 -0.98 -5.26
C VAL A 162 -2.87 -1.23 -4.20
N HIS A 163 -2.74 -0.31 -3.24
CA HIS A 163 -1.69 -0.41 -2.22
C HIS A 163 -2.04 0.33 -0.93
N LEU A 164 -1.38 -0.08 0.14
CA LEU A 164 -1.35 0.65 1.40
C LEU A 164 -0.11 1.53 1.48
N VAL A 165 -0.25 2.70 2.08
CA VAL A 165 0.87 3.56 2.47
C VAL A 165 0.98 3.55 3.98
N THR A 166 2.19 3.32 4.51
CA THR A 166 2.43 3.36 5.97
C THR A 166 3.47 4.40 6.35
N GLU A 167 3.39 4.82 7.61
CA GLU A 167 4.44 5.52 8.30
C GLU A 167 5.74 4.72 8.25
N ASN A 168 6.84 5.44 8.42
CA ASN A 168 8.18 4.89 8.32
C ASN A 168 8.42 3.85 9.42
N ALA A 169 8.76 2.62 9.05
CA ALA A 169 9.39 1.70 9.98
C ALA A 169 10.85 2.13 10.20
N SER A 170 11.20 2.54 11.42
CA SER A 170 12.61 2.75 11.77
C SER A 170 13.33 1.40 11.79
N VAL A 171 13.99 1.01 10.70
CA VAL A 171 14.83 -0.18 10.68
C VAL A 171 16.15 0.15 11.39
N PRO A 172 16.49 -0.48 12.52
CA PRO A 172 17.82 -0.32 13.11
C PRO A 172 18.83 -0.92 12.12
N GLU A 173 19.80 -0.14 11.66
CA GLU A 173 20.84 -0.69 10.80
C GLU A 173 21.51 -1.91 11.47
N PRO A 174 21.83 -2.98 10.72
CA PRO A 174 22.60 -4.08 11.26
C PRO A 174 23.88 -3.51 11.88
N GLY A 175 24.20 -3.92 13.11
CA GLY A 175 25.40 -3.47 13.83
C GLY A 175 26.72 -3.69 13.09
N SER A 176 26.70 -4.30 11.90
CA SER A 176 27.79 -4.43 10.93
C SER A 176 28.52 -3.11 10.63
N LEU A 177 27.84 -1.97 10.53
CA LEU A 177 28.51 -0.67 10.29
C LEU A 177 29.22 -0.17 11.55
N THR A 178 28.62 -0.38 12.73
CA THR A 178 29.29 -0.16 14.01
C THR A 178 30.49 -1.10 14.18
N LEU A 179 30.35 -2.36 13.77
CA LEU A 179 31.40 -3.39 13.83
C LEU A 179 32.55 -3.07 12.86
N LEU A 180 32.24 -2.58 11.65
CA LEU A 180 33.21 -2.11 10.67
C LEU A 180 33.97 -0.88 11.21
N GLY A 181 33.24 0.06 11.82
CA GLY A 181 33.83 1.23 12.47
C GLY A 181 34.77 0.84 13.61
N ILE A 182 34.34 -0.04 14.51
CA ILE A 182 35.18 -0.57 15.61
C ILE A 182 36.37 -1.36 15.05
N GLY A 183 36.17 -2.15 14.00
CA GLY A 183 37.22 -2.96 13.35
C GLY A 183 38.31 -2.10 12.70
N LEU A 184 37.94 -1.02 12.02
CA LEU A 184 38.89 -0.08 11.42
C LEU A 184 39.68 0.69 12.47
N VAL A 185 39.01 1.13 13.54
CA VAL A 185 39.66 1.81 14.67
C VAL A 185 40.60 0.84 15.40
N GLY A 186 40.15 -0.37 15.72
CA GLY A 186 40.96 -1.42 16.35
C GLY A 186 42.18 -1.83 15.52
N GLY A 187 42.03 -1.92 14.19
CA GLY A 187 43.13 -2.19 13.26
C GLY A 187 44.20 -1.10 13.32
N LEU A 188 43.81 0.18 13.24
CA LEU A 188 44.74 1.32 13.25
C LEU A 188 45.54 1.44 14.56
N PHE A 189 44.97 1.03 15.71
CA PHE A 189 45.69 1.01 16.99
C PHE A 189 46.49 -0.28 17.23
N GLY A 190 46.10 -1.41 16.62
CA GLY A 190 46.78 -2.71 16.74
C GLY A 190 48.13 -2.78 16.01
N PHE A 191 48.28 -2.08 14.88
CA PHE A 191 49.53 -2.11 14.10
C PHE A 191 50.68 -1.28 14.68
N ARG A 192 50.49 -0.55 15.78
CA ARG A 192 51.54 0.28 16.41
C ARG A 192 52.45 -0.44 17.40
N LYS A 193 52.26 -1.75 17.65
CA LYS A 193 53.05 -2.50 18.64
C LYS A 193 54.01 -3.52 18.02
N LYS A 194 54.92 -3.06 17.16
CA LYS A 194 56.23 -3.70 16.93
C LYS A 194 57.17 -2.80 16.12
N SER A 195 58.00 -2.03 16.82
CA SER A 195 59.40 -1.87 16.41
C SER A 195 60.25 -1.88 17.67
N SER A 196 61.21 -2.80 17.70
CA SER A 196 62.29 -2.87 18.68
C SER A 196 63.28 -1.72 18.49
#